data_AF-A0A495ZQA1-F1
#
_entry.id   AF-A0A495ZQA1-F1
#
_cell.length_a   1.000
_cell.length_b   1.000
_cell.length_c   1.000
_cell.angle_alpha   90.00
_cell.angle_beta   90.00
_cell.angle_gamma   90.00
#
_symmetry.space_group_name_H-M   'P 1'
#
loop_
_entity.id
_entity.type
_entity.pdbx_description
1 polymer ?
#
loop_
_entity_poly.entity_id
_entity_poly.type
_entity_poly.pdbx_seq_one_letter_code
_entity_poly.pdbx_strand_id
1 'polypeptide(L)'
;MNLTIELTTEQIIDLIQQMPPEKKISVVRALAKETPAEREERMKYAESKVRKVCATRGLNWDSMDEEERLDFINDIVHEDRECNSVIAEENYANICTPNALEN
;
A
#
# COMPACT_ATOMS: atom_id res chain seq x y z
N MET A 1 34.12 22.72 -6.33
CA MET A 1 33.29 23.14 -5.18
C MET A 1 32.12 22.18 -5.08
N ASN A 2 32.02 21.40 -3.99
CA ASN A 2 30.81 20.62 -3.71
C ASN A 2 29.89 21.50 -2.87
N LEU A 3 28.68 21.78 -3.38
CA LEU A 3 27.62 22.40 -2.62
C LEU A 3 26.73 21.27 -2.10
N THR A 4 26.73 21.05 -0.78
CA THR A 4 25.79 20.13 -0.15
C THR A 4 24.50 20.89 0.10
N ILE A 5 23.39 20.41 -0.47
CA ILE A 5 22.06 20.98 -0.25
C ILE A 5 21.32 19.99 0.66
N GLU A 6 20.88 20.46 1.82
CA GLU A 6 19.97 19.70 2.68
C GLU A 6 18.53 20.07 2.33
N LEU A 7 17.72 19.05 2.01
CA LEU A 7 16.31 19.20 1.68
C LEU A 7 15.48 18.50 2.75
N THR A 8 14.40 19.14 3.21
CA THR A 8 13.41 18.46 4.05
C THR A 8 12.57 17.50 3.23
N THR A 9 11.91 16.55 3.89
CA THR A 9 10.99 15.63 3.23
C THR A 9 9.86 16.38 2.51
N GLU A 10 9.32 17.44 3.11
CA GLU A 10 8.28 18.27 2.48
C GLU A 10 8.79 18.92 1.19
N GLN A 11 10.00 19.47 1.19
CA GLN A 11 10.60 20.09 0.00
C GLN A 11 10.82 19.07 -1.13
N ILE A 12 11.17 17.83 -0.79
CA ILE A 12 11.29 16.73 -1.77
C ILE A 12 9.91 16.38 -2.33
N ILE A 13 8.88 16.31 -1.49
CA ILE A 13 7.50 16.03 -1.92
C ILE A 13 7.01 17.13 -2.87
N ASP A 14 7.19 18.40 -2.50
CA ASP A 14 6.78 19.55 -3.31
C ASP A 14 7.47 19.53 -4.69
N LEU A 15 8.76 19.16 -4.72
CA LEU A 15 9.51 19.01 -5.96
C LEU A 15 8.93 17.89 -6.84
N ILE A 16 8.64 16.72 -6.26
CA ILE A 16 8.07 15.58 -6.98
C ILE A 16 6.67 15.93 -7.50
N GLN A 17 5.86 16.67 -6.73
CA GLN A 17 4.50 17.06 -7.12
C GLN A 17 4.47 17.96 -8.36
N GLN A 18 5.49 18.78 -8.57
CA GLN A 18 5.64 19.65 -9.74
C GLN A 18 6.06 18.92 -11.02
N MET A 19 6.50 17.65 -10.92
CA MET A 19 6.93 16.89 -12.09
C MET A 19 5.75 16.44 -12.98
N PRO A 20 5.98 16.20 -14.28
CA PRO A 20 5.01 15.51 -15.14
C PRO A 20 4.71 14.07 -14.65
N PRO A 21 3.51 13.51 -14.90
CA PRO A 21 3.10 12.19 -14.42
C PRO A 21 4.09 11.05 -14.74
N GLU A 22 4.62 11.00 -15.96
CA GLU A 22 5.57 9.99 -16.40
C GLU A 22 6.91 10.04 -15.63
N LYS A 23 7.29 11.24 -15.17
CA LYS A 23 8.48 11.43 -14.34
C LYS A 23 8.23 11.05 -12.89
N LYS A 24 7.03 11.30 -12.35
CA LYS A 24 6.64 10.80 -11.01
C LYS A 24 6.73 9.28 -10.95
N ILE A 25 6.25 8.58 -11.99
CA ILE A 25 6.36 7.11 -12.09
C ILE A 25 7.82 6.65 -12.13
N SER A 26 8.69 7.41 -12.81
CA SER A 26 10.12 7.11 -12.87
C SER A 26 10.79 7.25 -11.50
N VAL A 27 10.43 8.28 -10.73
CA VAL A 27 10.90 8.46 -9.34
C VAL A 27 10.43 7.31 -8.47
N VAL A 28 9.15 6.95 -8.51
CA VAL A 28 8.60 5.79 -7.77
C VAL A 28 9.37 4.51 -8.11
N ARG A 29 9.63 4.25 -9.40
CA ARG A 29 10.38 3.06 -9.82
C ARG A 29 11.83 3.08 -9.34
N ALA A 30 12.47 4.25 -9.31
CA ALA A 30 13.82 4.39 -8.80
C ALA A 30 13.87 4.15 -7.27
N LEU A 31 12.91 4.72 -6.55
CA LEU A 31 12.75 4.50 -5.11
C LEU A 31 12.39 3.05 -4.78
N ALA A 32 11.67 2.34 -5.66
CA ALA A 32 11.33 0.92 -5.48
C ALA A 32 12.49 -0.06 -5.74
N LYS A 33 13.61 0.40 -6.31
CA LYS A 33 14.83 -0.41 -6.48
C LYS A 33 15.59 -0.46 -5.16
N GLU A 34 15.00 -1.11 -4.17
CA GLU A 34 15.51 -1.09 -2.82
C GLU A 34 16.46 -2.23 -2.53
N THR A 35 17.43 -1.93 -1.68
CA THR A 35 18.26 -2.91 -1.01
C THR A 35 17.41 -3.77 -0.06
N PRO A 36 17.89 -4.97 0.33
CA PRO A 36 17.20 -5.80 1.31
C PRO A 36 16.91 -5.08 2.64
N ALA A 37 17.83 -4.22 3.09
CA ALA A 37 17.67 -3.45 4.33
C ALA A 37 16.52 -2.43 4.23
N GLU A 38 16.49 -1.65 3.14
CA GLU A 38 15.39 -0.72 2.88
C GLU A 38 14.06 -1.45 2.74
N ARG A 39 14.05 -2.66 2.15
CA ARG A 39 12.87 -3.53 2.08
C ARG A 39 12.36 -3.94 3.45
N GLU A 40 13.26 -4.34 4.34
CA GLU A 40 12.91 -4.71 5.70
C GLU A 40 12.33 -3.50 6.48
N GLU A 41 12.95 -2.32 6.37
CA GLU A 41 12.45 -1.10 7.01
C GLU A 41 11.05 -0.71 6.54
N ARG A 42 10.80 -0.77 5.22
CA ARG A 42 9.45 -0.53 4.69
C ARG A 42 8.44 -1.55 5.19
N MET A 43 8.82 -2.83 5.29
CA MET A 43 7.91 -3.86 5.78
C MET A 43 7.52 -3.61 7.25
N LYS A 44 8.50 -3.25 8.10
CA LYS A 44 8.25 -2.84 9.49
C LYS A 44 7.34 -1.61 9.57
N TYR A 45 7.58 -0.62 8.71
CA TYR A 45 6.72 0.57 8.66
C TYR A 45 5.28 0.21 8.25
N ALA A 46 5.10 -0.58 7.18
CA ALA A 46 3.79 -1.03 6.72
C ALA A 46 3.06 -1.82 7.81
N GLU A 47 3.72 -2.78 8.45
CA GLU A 47 3.16 -3.55 9.57
C GLU A 47 2.73 -2.64 10.72
N SER A 48 3.53 -1.62 11.07
CA SER A 48 3.17 -0.66 12.12
C SER A 48 1.88 0.10 11.82
N LYS A 49 1.57 0.34 10.53
CA LYS A 49 0.33 0.98 10.11
C LYS A 49 -0.84 0.01 10.16
N VAL A 50 -0.65 -1.22 9.70
CA VAL A 50 -1.69 -2.25 9.77
C VAL A 50 -2.05 -2.57 11.22
N ARG A 51 -1.07 -2.68 12.13
CA ARG A 51 -1.30 -2.82 13.59
C ARG A 51 -2.18 -1.71 14.15
N LYS A 52 -1.98 -0.46 13.72
CA LYS A 52 -2.82 0.69 14.14
C LYS A 52 -4.26 0.53 13.66
N VAL A 53 -4.46 0.17 12.39
CA VAL A 53 -5.81 -0.05 11.83
C VAL A 53 -6.50 -1.24 12.52
N CYS A 54 -5.77 -2.33 12.74
CA CYS A 54 -6.23 -3.51 13.48
C CYS A 54 -6.75 -3.11 14.88
N ALA A 55 -5.96 -2.35 15.64
CA ALA A 55 -6.35 -1.86 16.95
C ALA A 55 -7.57 -0.93 16.91
N THR A 56 -7.69 -0.06 15.88
CA THR A 56 -8.88 0.80 15.74
C THR A 56 -10.16 0.01 15.47
N ARG A 57 -10.04 -1.21 14.93
CA ARG A 57 -11.16 -2.14 14.71
C ARG A 57 -11.38 -3.11 15.86
N GLY A 58 -10.70 -2.93 17.00
CA GLY A 58 -10.82 -3.80 18.18
C GLY A 58 -10.15 -5.17 18.04
N LEU A 59 -9.30 -5.33 17.02
CA LEU A 59 -8.58 -6.57 16.75
C LEU A 59 -7.13 -6.47 17.27
N ASN A 60 -6.50 -7.63 17.48
CA ASN A 60 -5.10 -7.71 17.93
C ASN A 60 -4.24 -8.46 16.90
N TRP A 61 -3.41 -7.69 16.19
CA TRP A 61 -2.49 -8.20 15.17
C TRP A 61 -1.53 -9.29 15.66
N ASP A 62 -1.05 -9.17 16.91
CA ASP A 62 -0.06 -10.10 17.47
C ASP A 62 -0.67 -11.45 17.86
N SER A 63 -2.00 -11.51 18.06
CA SER A 63 -2.71 -12.77 18.30
C SER A 63 -3.21 -13.44 17.03
N MET A 64 -3.23 -12.74 15.90
CA MET A 64 -3.66 -13.29 14.61
C MET A 64 -2.62 -14.25 14.05
N ASP A 65 -3.07 -15.33 13.43
CA ASP A 65 -2.22 -16.17 12.59
C ASP A 65 -1.98 -15.55 11.19
N GLU A 66 -1.26 -16.26 10.33
CA GLU A 66 -0.89 -15.75 9.01
C GLU A 66 -2.10 -15.61 8.07
N GLU A 67 -3.08 -16.51 8.16
CA GLU A 67 -4.29 -16.49 7.32
C GLU A 67 -5.19 -15.32 7.74
N GLU A 68 -5.42 -15.16 9.04
CA GLU A 68 -6.19 -14.04 9.59
C GLU A 68 -5.57 -12.67 9.25
N ARG A 69 -4.23 -12.58 9.26
CA ARG A 69 -3.52 -11.35 8.85
C ARG A 69 -3.68 -11.07 7.37
N LEU A 70 -3.62 -12.10 6.53
CA LEU A 70 -3.77 -11.97 5.08
C LEU A 70 -5.18 -11.50 4.72
N ASP A 71 -6.20 -12.12 5.31
CA ASP A 71 -7.61 -11.75 5.13
C ASP A 71 -7.86 -10.30 5.57
N PHE A 72 -7.32 -9.92 6.73
CA PHE A 72 -7.45 -8.54 7.23
C PHE A 72 -6.80 -7.50 6.30
N ILE A 73 -5.61 -7.81 5.74
CA ILE A 73 -4.95 -6.94 4.76
C ILE A 73 -5.78 -6.87 3.47
N ASN A 74 -6.31 -8.00 3.01
CA ASN A 74 -7.14 -8.07 1.82
C ASN A 74 -8.37 -7.17 1.96
N ASP A 75 -9.04 -7.21 3.10
CA ASP A 75 -10.18 -6.35 3.42
C ASP A 75 -9.81 -4.86 3.39
N ILE A 76 -8.67 -4.46 3.97
CA ILE A 76 -8.20 -3.07 3.93
C ILE A 76 -7.93 -2.60 2.48
N VAL A 77 -7.27 -3.43 1.67
CA VAL A 77 -6.89 -3.09 0.29
C VAL A 77 -8.13 -2.95 -0.63
N HIS A 78 -9.24 -3.58 -0.25
CA HIS A 78 -10.47 -3.62 -1.02
C HIS A 78 -11.64 -2.85 -0.40
N GLU A 79 -11.43 -2.15 0.72
CA GLU A 79 -12.47 -1.45 1.48
C GLU A 79 -13.24 -0.40 0.64
N ASP A 80 -12.55 0.30 -0.26
CA ASP A 80 -13.16 1.33 -1.13
C ASP A 80 -13.65 0.78 -2.49
N ARG A 81 -13.56 -0.54 -2.71
CA ARG A 81 -14.10 -1.16 -3.93
C ARG A 81 -15.54 -1.56 -3.69
N GLU A 82 -16.46 -1.10 -4.55
CA GLU A 82 -17.82 -1.66 -4.60
C GLU A 82 -17.73 -3.14 -5.01
N CYS A 83 -17.65 -4.04 -4.03
CA CYS A 83 -17.73 -5.47 -4.27
C CYS A 83 -19.17 -5.83 -4.63
N ASN A 84 -19.47 -6.00 -5.91
CA ASN A 84 -20.68 -6.70 -6.32
C ASN A 84 -20.53 -8.18 -5.91
N SER A 85 -21.19 -8.56 -4.82
CA SER A 85 -21.12 -9.90 -4.21
C SER A 85 -21.92 -10.97 -4.98
N VAL A 86 -21.76 -11.02 -6.29
CA VAL A 86 -22.26 -12.12 -7.12
C VAL A 86 -20.99 -12.74 -7.71
N ILE A 87 -20.45 -13.82 -7.14
CA ILE A 87 -20.74 -15.20 -7.56
C ILE A 87 -20.29 -16.22 -6.48
N ALA A 88 -21.26 -17.09 -6.14
CA ALA A 88 -21.26 -18.47 -5.65
C ALA A 88 -19.99 -19.27 -5.29
N GLU A 89 -20.00 -19.78 -4.05
CA GLU A 89 -19.77 -21.16 -3.53
C GLU A 89 -18.66 -22.10 -4.03
N GLU A 90 -17.96 -21.89 -5.15
CA GLU A 90 -16.88 -22.81 -5.56
C GLU A 90 -15.74 -22.07 -6.26
N ASN A 91 -14.84 -21.48 -5.46
CA ASN A 91 -13.39 -21.35 -5.68
C ASN A 91 -12.84 -20.09 -5.01
N TYR A 92 -11.72 -20.27 -4.29
CA TYR A 92 -10.92 -19.26 -3.60
C TYR A 92 -10.35 -18.19 -4.55
N ALA A 93 -11.17 -17.25 -5.00
CA ALA A 93 -10.70 -15.96 -5.45
C ALA A 93 -11.83 -14.94 -5.36
N ASN A 94 -11.79 -14.09 -4.34
CA ASN A 94 -12.47 -12.79 -4.34
C ASN A 94 -11.83 -11.92 -5.45
N ILE A 95 -12.13 -12.23 -6.71
CA ILE A 95 -11.72 -11.41 -7.84
C ILE A 95 -12.68 -10.24 -7.85
N CYS A 96 -12.26 -9.13 -7.22
CA CYS A 96 -12.81 -7.82 -7.51
C CYS A 96 -12.63 -7.54 -9.01
N THR A 97 -13.63 -7.86 -9.83
CA THR A 97 -13.63 -7.47 -11.24
C THR A 97 -13.86 -5.96 -11.29
N PRO A 98 -13.02 -5.18 -12.00
CA PRO A 98 -13.33 -3.78 -12.26
C PRO A 98 -14.69 -3.71 -12.94
N ASN A 99 -15.58 -2.85 -12.43
CA ASN A 99 -16.86 -2.54 -13.06
C ASN A 99 -16.61 -2.39 -14.56
N ALA A 100 -17.16 -3.32 -15.35
CA ALA A 100 -17.08 -3.26 -16.78
C ALA A 100 -17.83 -1.99 -17.18
N LEU A 101 -17.06 -0.95 -17.53
CA LEU A 101 -17.43 0.28 -18.21
C LEU A 101 -18.93 0.36 -18.55
N GLU A 102 -19.72 0.95 -17.65
CA GLU A 102 -21.04 1.46 -18.01
C GLU A 102 -20.85 2.76 -18.79
N ASN A 103 -21.12 2.66 -20.10
CA ASN A 103 -21.47 3.70 -21.09
C ASN A 103 -20.46 4.84 -21.36
#